data_AF-A0A951BHZ3-F1
#
_entry.id   AF-A0A951BHZ3-F1
#
_cell.length_a   1.000
_cell.length_b   1.000
_cell.length_c   1.000
_cell.angle_alpha   90.00
_cell.angle_beta   90.00
_cell.angle_gamma   90.00
#
_symmetry.space_group_name_H-M   'P 1'
#
loop_
_entity.id
_entity.type
_entity.pdbx_description
1 polymer ?
#
loop_
_entity_poly.entity_id
_entity_poly.type
_entity_poly.pdbx_seq_one_letter_code
_entity_poly.pdbx_strand_id
1 'polypeptide(L)'
;ALLIEPHGDLVDDLAACMVSDEEREFVIDGGMTIGALAALLRQHYAFAFEIDFTKPTAQALFWYVSEEKLEPRLGRRDEEPGAEREQPLTVARDVVALAKALELHHETYSVASFLAGAPEFRQIVRRVQIAARRPYAEIRDNLIDAVVRPIDLLRCKLSFFGATRFDPKSDRWVRITLFENAPFPDELHARPDDNWAFGPPGAQAT
;
A
#
# COMPACT_ATOMS: atom_id res chain seq x y z
N ALA A 1 7.50 -27.63 13.89
CA ALA A 1 7.64 -26.32 14.56
C ALA A 1 9.07 -25.84 14.36
N LEU A 2 9.28 -24.70 13.71
CA LEU A 2 10.60 -24.08 13.66
C LEU A 2 10.85 -23.44 15.04
N LEU A 3 11.62 -24.11 15.91
CA LEU A 3 12.17 -23.43 17.09
C LEU A 3 13.34 -22.57 16.60
N ILE A 4 13.07 -21.28 16.37
CA ILE A 4 14.12 -20.31 16.02
C ILE A 4 14.75 -19.66 17.25
N GLU A 5 14.01 -19.62 18.36
CA GLU A 5 14.45 -19.04 19.65
C GLU A 5 15.80 -19.60 20.17
N PRO A 6 16.14 -20.91 20.05
CA PRO A 6 17.44 -21.40 20.52
C PRO A 6 18.61 -21.11 19.56
N HIS A 7 18.36 -20.49 18.40
CA HIS A 7 19.36 -20.29 17.35
C HIS A 7 19.65 -18.79 17.11
N GLY A 8 19.84 -18.02 18.19
CA GLY A 8 20.09 -16.57 18.15
C GLY A 8 21.20 -16.16 17.16
N ASP A 9 22.32 -16.89 17.14
CA ASP A 9 23.44 -16.67 16.21
C ASP A 9 23.04 -16.72 14.71
N LEU A 10 21.90 -17.33 14.36
CA LEU A 10 21.37 -17.40 13.00
C LEU A 10 20.24 -16.39 12.72
N VAL A 11 19.51 -15.93 13.74
CA VAL A 11 18.26 -15.18 13.55
C VAL A 11 18.26 -13.77 14.12
N ASP A 12 19.09 -13.46 15.11
CA ASP A 12 19.05 -12.16 15.80
C ASP A 12 19.45 -11.01 14.86
N ASP A 13 20.47 -11.23 14.01
CA ASP A 13 20.89 -10.24 13.01
C ASP A 13 19.84 -10.02 11.90
N LEU A 14 18.94 -10.98 11.68
CA LEU A 14 17.84 -10.82 10.72
C LEU A 14 16.81 -9.80 11.21
N ALA A 15 16.61 -9.69 12.53
CA ALA A 15 15.66 -8.72 13.09
C ALA A 15 16.02 -7.28 12.69
N ALA A 16 17.31 -6.95 12.63
CA ALA A 16 17.80 -5.65 12.15
C ALA A 16 17.48 -5.41 10.66
N CYS A 17 17.27 -6.46 9.88
CA CYS A 17 16.91 -6.41 8.47
C CYS A 17 15.39 -6.45 8.21
N MET A 18 14.57 -6.69 9.25
CA MET A 18 13.10 -6.77 9.15
C MET A 18 12.39 -5.44 9.39
N VAL A 19 13.15 -4.36 9.59
CA VAL A 19 12.62 -3.00 9.78
C VAL A 19 13.00 -2.11 8.59
N SER A 20 12.08 -1.24 8.19
CA SER A 20 12.38 -0.14 7.28
C SER A 20 12.65 1.12 8.09
N ASP A 21 13.78 1.79 7.83
CA ASP A 21 14.08 3.11 8.42
C ASP A 21 13.25 4.18 7.69
N GLU A 22 12.07 4.48 8.24
CA GLU A 22 11.14 5.45 7.66
C GLU A 22 11.62 6.90 7.81
N GLU A 23 12.48 7.20 8.79
CA GLU A 23 12.98 8.56 9.03
C GLU A 23 13.88 9.03 7.88
N ARG A 24 14.68 8.12 7.32
CA ARG A 24 15.56 8.41 6.17
C ARG A 24 14.82 8.96 4.96
N GLU A 25 13.59 8.52 4.75
CA GLU A 25 12.77 8.90 3.58
C GLU A 25 11.71 9.95 3.92
N PHE A 26 11.64 10.40 5.17
CA PHE A 26 10.61 11.34 5.62
C PHE A 26 10.86 12.78 5.15
N VAL A 27 12.11 13.15 4.95
CA VAL A 27 12.51 14.50 4.55
C VAL A 27 12.23 14.72 3.06
N ILE A 28 11.48 15.77 2.76
CA ILE A 28 11.22 16.20 1.38
C ILE A 28 12.47 16.89 0.84
N ASP A 29 12.95 16.45 -0.32
CA ASP A 29 13.93 17.19 -1.10
C ASP A 29 13.25 18.43 -1.70
N GLY A 30 13.40 19.56 -1.01
CA GLY A 30 12.88 20.85 -1.42
C GLY A 30 13.64 21.49 -2.58
N GLY A 31 14.86 21.03 -2.87
CA GLY A 31 15.68 21.55 -3.98
C GLY A 31 15.30 20.96 -5.34
N MET A 32 14.61 19.81 -5.35
CA MET A 32 14.03 19.22 -6.55
C MET A 32 13.17 20.23 -7.31
N THR A 33 13.32 20.30 -8.62
CA THR A 33 12.43 21.10 -9.48
C THR A 33 11.07 20.45 -9.62
N ILE A 34 10.00 21.23 -9.74
CA ILE A 34 8.65 20.68 -9.96
C ILE A 34 8.53 19.94 -11.29
N GLY A 35 9.34 20.27 -12.32
CA GLY A 35 9.41 19.51 -13.57
C GLY A 35 9.91 18.08 -13.35
N ALA A 36 10.97 17.91 -12.55
CA ALA A 36 11.44 16.59 -12.13
C ALA A 36 10.39 15.84 -11.29
N LEU A 37 9.70 16.53 -10.37
CA LEU A 37 8.60 15.94 -9.61
C LEU A 37 7.45 15.47 -10.53
N ALA A 38 7.09 16.27 -11.53
CA ALA A 38 6.08 15.91 -12.52
C ALA A 38 6.47 14.69 -13.36
N ALA A 39 7.75 14.53 -13.68
CA ALA A 39 8.26 13.33 -14.33
C ALA A 39 8.10 12.09 -13.43
N LEU A 40 8.41 12.19 -12.13
CA LEU A 40 8.20 11.11 -11.17
C LEU A 40 6.72 10.73 -11.02
N LEU A 41 5.81 11.71 -11.00
CA LEU A 41 4.37 11.46 -11.01
C LEU A 41 3.98 10.57 -12.20
N ARG A 42 4.39 10.93 -13.41
CA ARG A 42 4.09 10.14 -14.63
C ARG A 42 4.72 8.76 -14.60
N GLN A 43 5.94 8.64 -14.08
CA GLN A 43 6.65 7.36 -14.03
C GLN A 43 6.04 6.37 -13.04
N HIS A 44 5.70 6.82 -11.84
CA HIS A 44 5.30 5.94 -10.73
C HIS A 44 3.78 5.83 -10.56
N TYR A 45 3.03 6.81 -11.05
CA TYR A 45 1.58 6.90 -10.88
C TYR A 45 0.82 7.04 -12.20
N ALA A 46 1.36 6.51 -13.31
CA ALA A 46 0.67 6.46 -14.61
C ALA A 46 -0.79 5.97 -14.48
N PHE A 47 -1.01 4.91 -13.69
CA PHE A 47 -2.33 4.33 -13.42
C PHE A 47 -3.34 5.34 -12.85
N ALA A 48 -2.88 6.32 -12.07
CA ALA A 48 -3.76 7.30 -11.45
C ALA A 48 -4.34 8.27 -12.49
N PHE A 49 -3.59 8.57 -13.55
CA PHE A 49 -4.01 9.47 -14.63
C PHE A 49 -5.05 8.84 -15.58
N GLU A 50 -5.26 7.53 -15.50
CA GLU A 50 -6.30 6.82 -16.26
C GLU A 50 -7.68 6.98 -15.60
N ILE A 51 -7.75 7.52 -14.38
CA ILE A 51 -8.97 7.65 -13.59
C ILE A 51 -9.55 9.06 -13.74
N ASP A 52 -10.84 9.12 -14.09
CA ASP A 52 -11.59 10.37 -14.12
C ASP A 52 -12.22 10.68 -12.75
N PHE A 53 -11.47 11.40 -11.90
CA PHE A 53 -11.95 11.84 -10.59
C PHE A 53 -13.07 12.89 -10.65
N THR A 54 -13.49 13.38 -11.81
CA THR A 54 -14.71 14.23 -11.88
C THR A 54 -15.99 13.41 -11.72
N LYS A 55 -15.92 12.09 -11.91
CA LYS A 55 -17.06 11.19 -11.73
C LYS A 55 -17.31 10.91 -10.25
N PRO A 56 -18.56 11.00 -9.78
CA PRO A 56 -18.91 10.62 -8.40
C PRO A 56 -18.51 9.19 -8.06
N THR A 57 -18.59 8.27 -9.03
CA THR A 57 -18.21 6.85 -8.82
C THR A 57 -16.74 6.69 -8.44
N ALA A 58 -15.84 7.50 -9.01
CA ALA A 58 -14.40 7.44 -8.73
C ALA A 58 -14.02 8.00 -7.34
N GLN A 59 -14.97 8.63 -6.64
CA GLN A 59 -14.80 9.21 -5.31
C GLN A 59 -15.93 8.82 -4.35
N ALA A 60 -16.65 7.73 -4.67
CA ALA A 60 -17.89 7.37 -3.99
C ALA A 60 -17.67 6.93 -2.54
N LEU A 61 -16.46 6.47 -2.21
CA LEU A 61 -16.14 5.95 -0.88
C LEU A 61 -15.16 6.87 -0.13
N PHE A 62 -15.10 6.69 1.18
CA PHE A 62 -14.09 7.31 2.04
C PHE A 62 -13.69 6.36 3.17
N TRP A 63 -12.40 6.32 3.47
CA TRP A 63 -11.86 5.51 4.57
C TRP A 63 -11.84 6.33 5.85
N TYR A 64 -12.23 5.71 6.97
CA TYR A 64 -12.15 6.34 8.29
C TYR A 64 -11.78 5.30 9.36
N VAL A 65 -11.41 5.74 10.56
CA VAL A 65 -11.21 4.84 11.71
C VAL A 65 -12.40 4.98 12.65
N SER A 66 -13.00 3.84 12.99
CA SER A 66 -14.04 3.78 14.01
C SER A 66 -13.45 4.01 15.39
N GLU A 67 -14.00 4.94 16.16
CA GLU A 67 -13.58 5.21 17.54
C GLU A 67 -13.79 3.99 18.44
N GLU A 68 -14.93 3.31 18.32
CA GLU A 68 -15.28 2.16 19.16
C GLU A 68 -14.39 0.94 18.93
N LYS A 69 -14.05 0.66 17.66
CA LYS A 69 -13.34 -0.58 17.29
C LYS A 69 -11.88 -0.38 16.90
N LEU A 70 -11.44 0.87 16.72
CA LEU A 70 -10.09 1.22 16.24
C LEU A 70 -9.68 0.50 14.95
N GLU A 71 -10.65 0.16 14.12
CA GLU A 71 -10.48 -0.55 12.86
C GLU A 71 -10.79 0.38 11.67
N PRO A 72 -10.09 0.21 10.53
CA PRO A 72 -10.44 0.88 9.28
C PRO A 72 -11.86 0.51 8.84
N ARG A 73 -12.63 1.51 8.43
CA ARG A 73 -13.97 1.40 7.89
C ARG A 73 -14.04 2.12 6.54
N LEU A 74 -15.03 1.73 5.75
CA LEU A 74 -15.30 2.30 4.43
C LEU A 74 -16.76 2.75 4.41
N GLY A 75 -16.97 4.05 4.27
CA GLY A 75 -18.29 4.67 4.15
C GLY A 75 -18.56 5.13 2.73
N ARG A 76 -19.84 5.30 2.38
CA ARG A 76 -20.30 5.87 1.10
C ARG A 76 -20.56 7.36 1.24
N ARG A 77 -19.84 8.18 0.47
CA ARG A 77 -19.80 9.64 0.61
C ARG A 77 -21.17 10.32 0.49
N ASP A 78 -22.03 9.82 -0.40
CA ASP A 78 -23.35 10.40 -0.67
C ASP A 78 -24.47 9.84 0.22
N GLU A 79 -24.17 8.82 1.03
CA GLU A 79 -25.16 8.08 1.82
C GLU A 79 -24.89 8.15 3.33
N GLU A 80 -23.62 8.32 3.71
CA GLU A 80 -23.16 8.25 5.10
C GLU A 80 -22.45 9.54 5.51
N PRO A 81 -22.72 10.08 6.73
CA PRO A 81 -21.92 11.16 7.28
C PRO A 81 -20.49 10.67 7.63
N GLY A 82 -19.54 11.59 7.81
CA GLY A 82 -18.19 11.24 8.25
C GLY A 82 -17.10 11.40 7.18
N ALA A 83 -17.46 11.82 5.97
CA ALA A 83 -16.49 12.08 4.90
C ALA A 83 -15.46 13.16 5.27
N GLU A 84 -15.77 14.04 6.23
CA GLU A 84 -14.83 15.01 6.80
C GLU A 84 -13.72 14.36 7.64
N ARG A 85 -13.88 13.10 8.04
CA ARG A 85 -12.90 12.29 8.79
C ARG A 85 -12.12 11.33 7.89
N GLU A 86 -12.14 11.58 6.58
CA GLU A 86 -11.44 10.78 5.59
C GLU A 86 -9.95 10.67 5.92
N GLN A 87 -9.45 9.43 5.94
CA GLN A 87 -8.03 9.14 6.05
C GLN A 87 -7.31 9.50 4.74
N PRO A 88 -6.01 9.84 4.80
CA PRO A 88 -5.20 10.19 3.62
C PRO A 88 -4.82 8.95 2.79
N LEU A 89 -5.81 8.18 2.35
CA LEU A 89 -5.71 6.99 1.50
C LEU A 89 -6.17 7.27 0.06
N THR A 90 -6.33 8.54 -0.29
CA THR A 90 -6.80 9.02 -1.59
C THR A 90 -5.66 9.30 -2.56
N VAL A 91 -4.62 8.47 -2.52
CA VAL A 91 -3.32 8.73 -3.18
C VAL A 91 -3.48 9.01 -4.67
N ALA A 92 -4.24 8.17 -5.40
CA ALA A 92 -4.46 8.35 -6.83
C ALA A 92 -5.13 9.70 -7.17
N ARG A 93 -6.15 10.10 -6.38
CA ARG A 93 -6.81 11.41 -6.52
C ARG A 93 -5.82 12.54 -6.26
N ASP A 94 -5.06 12.44 -5.18
CA ASP A 94 -4.18 13.50 -4.72
C ASP A 94 -2.97 13.68 -5.65
N VAL A 95 -2.50 12.61 -6.30
CA VAL A 95 -1.51 12.64 -7.40
C VAL A 95 -2.04 13.46 -8.57
N VAL A 96 -3.28 13.20 -9.01
CA VAL A 96 -3.88 13.91 -10.14
C VAL A 96 -4.11 15.38 -9.78
N ALA A 97 -4.54 15.67 -8.54
CA ALA A 97 -4.67 17.04 -8.05
C ALA A 97 -3.32 17.76 -7.99
N LEU A 98 -2.27 17.11 -7.50
CA LEU A 98 -0.91 17.65 -7.47
C LEU A 98 -0.44 17.96 -8.90
N ALA A 99 -0.58 17.03 -9.84
CA ALA A 99 -0.14 17.24 -11.21
C ALA A 99 -0.77 18.51 -11.83
N LYS A 100 -2.08 18.70 -11.64
CA LYS A 100 -2.79 19.92 -12.09
C LYS A 100 -2.27 21.19 -11.40
N ALA A 101 -1.96 21.12 -10.10
CA ALA A 101 -1.41 22.25 -9.37
C ALA A 101 0.00 22.62 -9.87
N LEU A 102 0.83 21.64 -10.21
CA LEU A 102 2.17 21.87 -10.75
C LEU A 102 2.15 22.58 -12.11
N GLU A 103 1.14 22.32 -12.95
CA GLU A 103 0.98 22.95 -14.28
C GLU A 103 0.79 24.48 -14.21
N LEU A 104 0.39 25.02 -13.06
CA LEU A 104 0.21 26.46 -12.84
C LEU A 104 1.53 27.20 -12.60
N HIS A 105 2.66 26.48 -12.54
CA HIS A 105 3.97 27.01 -12.22
C HIS A 105 5.00 26.63 -13.28
N HIS A 106 6.07 27.41 -13.40
CA HIS A 106 7.15 27.10 -14.33
C HIS A 106 7.96 25.89 -13.82
N GLU A 107 8.33 24.96 -14.71
CA GLU A 107 8.94 23.68 -14.36
C GLU A 107 10.22 23.78 -13.50
N THR A 108 10.93 24.90 -13.59
CA THR A 108 12.16 25.19 -12.84
C THR A 108 11.92 25.65 -11.40
N TYR A 109 10.66 25.85 -10.99
CA TYR A 109 10.34 26.14 -9.59
C TYR A 109 10.81 25.01 -8.69
N SER A 110 11.32 25.35 -7.51
CA SER A 110 11.68 24.34 -6.52
C SER A 110 10.44 23.79 -5.81
N VAL A 111 10.50 22.53 -5.38
CA VAL A 111 9.49 21.90 -4.53
C VAL A 111 9.29 22.70 -3.24
N ALA A 112 10.35 23.25 -2.65
CA ALA A 112 10.25 24.11 -1.47
C ALA A 112 9.41 25.36 -1.74
N SER A 113 9.65 26.05 -2.86
CA SER A 113 8.90 27.25 -3.25
C SER A 113 7.43 26.92 -3.54
N PHE A 114 7.16 25.79 -4.21
CA PHE A 114 5.80 25.32 -4.46
C PHE A 114 5.05 25.03 -3.15
N LEU A 115 5.64 24.23 -2.25
CA LEU A 115 5.02 23.85 -0.98
C LEU A 115 4.86 25.01 0.01
N ALA A 116 5.64 26.08 -0.14
CA ALA A 116 5.42 27.31 0.64
C ALA A 116 4.08 27.98 0.29
N GLY A 117 3.62 27.86 -0.96
CA GLY A 117 2.33 28.39 -1.43
C GLY A 117 1.18 27.37 -1.38
N ALA A 118 1.49 26.08 -1.40
CA ALA A 118 0.50 25.00 -1.43
C ALA A 118 0.86 23.86 -0.45
N PRO A 119 0.83 24.12 0.88
CA PRO A 119 1.25 23.17 1.92
C PRO A 119 0.39 21.91 2.00
N GLU A 120 -0.84 21.94 1.50
CA GLU A 120 -1.76 20.80 1.41
C GLU A 120 -1.18 19.63 0.60
N PHE A 121 -0.28 19.91 -0.35
CA PHE A 121 0.37 18.87 -1.15
C PHE A 121 1.58 18.22 -0.49
N ARG A 122 1.99 18.67 0.71
CA ARG A 122 3.20 18.19 1.38
C ARG A 122 3.24 16.67 1.52
N GLN A 123 2.12 16.06 1.89
CA GLN A 123 2.04 14.61 2.09
C GLN A 123 2.24 13.86 0.77
N ILE A 124 1.55 14.29 -0.29
CA ILE A 124 1.62 13.60 -1.58
C ILE A 124 2.97 13.82 -2.27
N VAL A 125 3.57 15.01 -2.16
CA VAL A 125 4.94 15.26 -2.65
C VAL A 125 5.94 14.31 -1.99
N ARG A 126 5.87 14.14 -0.66
CA ARG A 126 6.74 13.18 0.04
C ARG A 126 6.57 11.77 -0.51
N ARG A 127 5.32 11.30 -0.67
CA ARG A 127 5.03 9.97 -1.20
C ARG A 127 5.61 9.74 -2.58
N VAL A 128 5.52 10.72 -3.47
CA VAL A 128 6.10 10.64 -4.83
C VAL A 128 7.62 10.51 -4.79
N GLN A 129 8.29 11.27 -3.91
CA GLN A 129 9.73 11.15 -3.71
C GLN A 129 10.14 9.79 -3.11
N ILE A 130 9.32 9.23 -2.20
CA ILE A 130 9.52 7.88 -1.65
C ILE A 130 9.37 6.82 -2.75
N ALA A 131 8.30 6.89 -3.56
CA ALA A 131 8.02 5.93 -4.62
C ALA A 131 9.14 5.86 -5.68
N ALA A 132 9.86 6.95 -5.89
CA ALA A 132 11.04 7.00 -6.76
C ALA A 132 12.22 6.15 -6.23
N ARG A 133 12.30 5.96 -4.91
CA ARG A 133 13.36 5.19 -4.24
C ARG A 133 12.92 3.78 -3.84
N ARG A 134 11.61 3.56 -3.72
CA ARG A 134 10.98 2.34 -3.19
C ARG A 134 9.89 1.82 -4.15
N PRO A 135 10.21 0.87 -5.04
CA PRO A 135 9.30 0.41 -6.09
C PRO A 135 7.94 -0.14 -5.61
N TYR A 136 7.90 -0.66 -4.38
CA TYR A 136 6.72 -1.27 -3.75
C TYR A 136 6.10 -0.40 -2.64
N ALA A 137 6.45 0.90 -2.57
CA ALA A 137 5.93 1.79 -1.53
C ALA A 137 4.46 2.18 -1.69
N GLU A 138 3.81 1.84 -2.82
CA GLU A 138 2.46 2.28 -3.11
C GLU A 138 1.54 1.13 -3.54
N ILE A 139 0.31 1.21 -3.04
CA ILE A 139 -0.81 0.42 -3.52
C ILE A 139 -1.35 1.11 -4.77
N ARG A 140 -1.26 0.43 -5.92
CA ARG A 140 -1.62 0.98 -7.23
C ARG A 140 -3.09 0.69 -7.56
N ASP A 141 -4.00 1.39 -6.91
CA ASP A 141 -5.45 1.27 -7.14
C ASP A 141 -6.19 2.55 -6.71
N ASN A 142 -7.45 2.72 -7.14
CA ASN A 142 -8.35 3.75 -6.65
C ASN A 142 -9.08 3.27 -5.40
N LEU A 143 -8.51 3.56 -4.23
CA LEU A 143 -9.05 3.06 -2.96
C LEU A 143 -10.39 3.70 -2.55
N ILE A 144 -10.88 4.70 -3.28
CA ILE A 144 -12.15 5.39 -3.01
C ILE A 144 -13.18 5.21 -4.14
N ASP A 145 -12.92 4.32 -5.08
CA ASP A 145 -13.89 3.98 -6.13
C ASP A 145 -15.09 3.21 -5.59
N ALA A 146 -16.26 3.41 -6.20
CA ALA A 146 -17.47 2.66 -5.91
C ALA A 146 -17.30 1.14 -6.04
N VAL A 147 -16.38 0.67 -6.89
CA VAL A 147 -16.15 -0.77 -7.15
C VAL A 147 -14.91 -1.33 -6.45
N VAL A 148 -14.22 -0.56 -5.62
CA VAL A 148 -13.05 -1.06 -4.90
C VAL A 148 -13.44 -2.26 -4.02
N ARG A 149 -12.57 -3.26 -3.95
CA ARG A 149 -12.76 -4.44 -3.11
C ARG A 149 -11.72 -4.46 -2.00
N PRO A 150 -12.05 -4.01 -0.77
CA PRO A 150 -11.14 -4.04 0.39
C PRO A 150 -10.48 -5.40 0.65
N ILE A 151 -11.17 -6.48 0.27
CA ILE A 151 -10.64 -7.85 0.35
C ILE A 151 -9.35 -8.03 -0.45
N ASP A 152 -9.13 -7.30 -1.55
CA ASP A 152 -7.91 -7.40 -2.34
C ASP A 152 -6.70 -6.85 -1.58
N LEU A 153 -6.88 -5.78 -0.79
CA LEU A 153 -5.86 -5.27 0.13
C LEU A 153 -5.55 -6.29 1.24
N LEU A 154 -6.59 -6.92 1.78
CA LEU A 154 -6.44 -7.94 2.81
C LEU A 154 -5.72 -9.18 2.28
N ARG A 155 -6.06 -9.65 1.07
CA ARG A 155 -5.37 -10.76 0.39
C ARG A 155 -3.90 -10.44 0.17
N CYS A 156 -3.59 -9.24 -0.31
CA CYS A 156 -2.21 -8.75 -0.46
C CYS A 156 -1.46 -8.76 0.87
N LYS A 157 -2.06 -8.21 1.94
CA LYS A 157 -1.43 -8.22 3.27
C LYS A 157 -1.20 -9.64 3.78
N LEU A 158 -2.19 -10.52 3.65
CA LEU A 158 -2.14 -11.87 4.18
C LEU A 158 -1.17 -12.78 3.43
N SER A 159 -0.90 -12.53 2.14
CA SER A 159 0.07 -13.32 1.38
C SER A 159 1.50 -13.15 1.93
N PHE A 160 1.85 -12.00 2.50
CA PHE A 160 3.14 -11.80 3.19
C PHE A 160 3.29 -12.69 4.43
N PHE A 161 2.18 -13.15 5.04
CA PHE A 161 2.19 -14.08 6.17
C PHE A 161 2.13 -15.55 5.74
N GLY A 162 2.26 -15.84 4.44
CA GLY A 162 2.18 -17.20 3.91
C GLY A 162 0.76 -17.77 3.84
N ALA A 163 -0.26 -16.90 3.81
CA ALA A 163 -1.63 -17.32 3.58
C ALA A 163 -1.84 -17.79 2.13
N THR A 164 -2.49 -18.94 1.99
CA THR A 164 -2.89 -19.57 0.73
C THR A 164 -4.41 -19.76 0.69
N ARG A 165 -4.95 -20.22 -0.45
CA ARG A 165 -6.37 -20.51 -0.69
C ARG A 165 -7.33 -19.42 -0.20
N PHE A 166 -7.28 -18.28 -0.85
CA PHE A 166 -8.18 -17.15 -0.59
C PHE A 166 -9.57 -17.42 -1.15
N ASP A 167 -10.43 -18.05 -0.34
CA ASP A 167 -11.84 -18.34 -0.66
C ASP A 167 -12.76 -17.24 -0.09
N PRO A 168 -13.23 -16.28 -0.92
CA PRO A 168 -14.11 -15.22 -0.44
C PRO A 168 -15.50 -15.78 -0.09
N LYS A 169 -16.03 -15.45 1.09
CA LYS A 169 -17.47 -15.65 1.38
C LYS A 169 -18.30 -14.41 1.13
N SER A 170 -17.67 -13.24 1.12
CA SER A 170 -18.25 -11.97 0.74
C SER A 170 -17.15 -10.98 0.35
N ASP A 171 -17.53 -9.79 -0.12
CA ASP A 171 -16.58 -8.70 -0.44
C ASP A 171 -15.80 -8.18 0.79
N ARG A 172 -16.16 -8.63 1.99
CA ARG A 172 -15.55 -8.22 3.26
C ARG A 172 -15.05 -9.39 4.10
N TRP A 173 -15.21 -10.63 3.64
CA TRP A 173 -14.81 -11.82 4.39
C TRP A 173 -14.11 -12.84 3.47
N VAL A 174 -12.88 -13.18 3.83
CA VAL A 174 -12.06 -14.16 3.12
C VAL A 174 -11.66 -15.27 4.08
N ARG A 175 -11.86 -16.52 3.66
CA ARG A 175 -11.22 -17.67 4.31
C ARG A 175 -9.84 -17.86 3.69
N ILE A 176 -8.86 -18.07 4.55
CA ILE A 176 -7.50 -18.41 4.17
C ILE A 176 -7.08 -19.73 4.80
N THR A 177 -6.04 -20.34 4.23
CA THR A 177 -5.30 -21.43 4.85
C THR A 177 -3.91 -20.92 5.16
N LEU A 178 -3.42 -21.15 6.39
CA LEU A 178 -2.03 -20.90 6.75
C LEU A 178 -1.31 -22.23 6.83
N PHE A 179 -0.02 -22.25 6.46
CA PHE A 179 0.84 -23.42 6.61
C PHE A 179 0.35 -24.67 5.87
N GLU A 180 -0.36 -24.52 4.74
CA GLU A 180 -1.02 -25.63 4.02
C GLU A 180 -0.10 -26.81 3.71
N ASN A 181 1.15 -26.52 3.36
CA ASN A 181 2.14 -27.49 2.95
C ASN A 181 3.21 -27.74 4.02
N ALA A 182 3.11 -27.10 5.19
CA ALA A 182 4.12 -27.21 6.23
C ALA A 182 4.13 -28.65 6.81
N PRO A 183 5.31 -29.24 7.05
CA PRO A 183 5.40 -30.57 7.65
C PRO A 183 4.89 -30.58 9.09
N PHE A 184 4.23 -31.67 9.47
CA PHE A 184 3.93 -31.95 10.88
C PHE A 184 5.22 -32.22 11.67
N PRO A 185 5.21 -32.09 13.02
CA PRO A 185 6.40 -32.31 13.84
C PRO A 185 7.10 -33.65 13.61
N ASP A 186 6.35 -34.72 13.34
CA ASP A 186 6.85 -36.07 13.05
C ASP A 186 7.38 -36.23 11.61
N GLU A 187 7.03 -35.33 10.69
CA GLU A 187 7.46 -35.34 9.29
C GLU A 187 8.74 -34.53 9.04
N LEU A 188 9.17 -33.71 10.01
CA LEU A 188 10.31 -32.78 9.86
C LEU A 188 11.60 -33.48 9.41
N HIS A 189 11.84 -34.69 9.90
CA HIS A 189 13.04 -35.46 9.54
C HIS A 189 13.04 -35.96 8.08
N ALA A 190 11.85 -36.12 7.48
CA ALA A 190 11.68 -36.67 6.14
C ALA A 190 11.46 -35.60 5.06
N ARG A 191 11.18 -34.35 5.46
CA ARG A 191 10.93 -33.22 4.55
C ARG A 191 11.85 -32.05 4.89
N PRO A 192 13.14 -32.12 4.53
CA PRO A 192 14.13 -31.09 4.85
C PRO A 192 14.00 -29.82 3.98
N ASP A 193 13.09 -29.81 3.00
CA ASP A 193 12.95 -28.71 2.06
C ASP A 193 12.23 -27.50 2.69
N ASP A 194 12.88 -26.34 2.68
CA ASP A 194 12.34 -25.07 3.21
C ASP A 194 11.31 -24.39 2.29
N ASN A 195 11.06 -24.95 1.10
CA ASN A 195 10.16 -24.36 0.10
C ASN A 195 8.69 -24.78 0.26
N TRP A 196 8.32 -25.41 1.39
CA TRP A 196 6.97 -25.89 1.64
C TRP A 196 5.91 -24.82 1.40
N ALA A 197 6.18 -23.55 1.75
CA ALA A 197 5.24 -22.44 1.57
C ALA A 197 4.73 -22.25 0.12
N PHE A 198 5.50 -22.68 -0.88
CA PHE A 198 5.16 -22.55 -2.30
C PHE A 198 4.51 -23.80 -2.90
N GLY A 199 4.48 -24.91 -2.15
CA GLY A 199 3.99 -26.20 -2.64
C GLY A 199 4.90 -26.85 -3.68
N PRO A 200 4.59 -28.10 -4.11
CA PRO A 200 5.37 -28.79 -5.12
C PRO A 200 5.21 -28.12 -6.51
N PRO A 201 6.28 -28.07 -7.33
CA PRO A 201 6.22 -27.51 -8.67
C PRO A 201 5.10 -28.15 -9.50
N GLY A 202 4.16 -27.34 -10.02
CA GLY A 202 3.06 -27.80 -10.86
C GLY A 202 1.74 -28.08 -10.13
N ALA A 203 1.66 -27.91 -8.82
CA ALA A 203 0.37 -27.85 -8.12
C ALA A 203 -0.37 -26.56 -8.52
N GLN A 204 -1.37 -26.67 -9.38
CA GLN A 204 -2.24 -25.53 -9.69
C GLN A 204 -2.99 -25.11 -8.44
N ALA A 205 -2.97 -23.81 -8.13
CA ALA A 205 -3.88 -23.22 -7.16
C ALA A 205 -5.30 -23.32 -7.74
N THR A 206 -6.09 -24.29 -7.25
CA THR A 206 -7.53 -24.38 -7.49
C THR A 206 -8.29 -23.31 -6.73
#